data_AF-M1XH75-F1
#
_entry.id   AF-M1XH75-F1
#
_cell.length_a   1.000
_cell.length_b   1.000
_cell.length_c   1.000
_cell.angle_alpha   90.00
_cell.angle_beta   90.00
_cell.angle_gamma   90.00
#
_symmetry.space_group_name_H-M   'P 1'
#
loop_
_entity.id
_entity.type
_entity.pdbx_description
1 polymer ?
#
loop_
_entity_poly.entity_id
_entity_poly.type
_entity_poly.pdbx_seq_one_letter_code
_entity_poly.pdbx_strand_id
1 'polypeptide(L)'
;MTQTNPSFNPSPRYKSKKGWYKDKPPKEKGGMPTEVEIAGPIVIENKFIDPKTNTEKVIITDEDQKEIVESSDILTTQKLPSLMKYGFSINEKYTKDLGYALQQMRNQLPISYLYEGVGILETPFGPIVSLSEIYTTKEFDNKSPSDAICDNAYDLTPKGTFDNWFNMYLKEVKGSLLLELAVVFGISALVTSFLKHKHETEFAGIIFSFTGQSSTGKSTAASLAVSVAGNPTKGNETLFRNWNATRNALEGYLSNNFGIPIVFDELSSATFKDTTGLLYSLIIILIQSLNAH
;
A
#
# COMPACT_ATOMS: atom_id res chain seq x y z
N MET A 1 6.59 46.40 -25.32
CA MET A 1 6.01 45.84 -24.08
C MET A 1 4.55 45.54 -24.36
N THR A 2 4.25 44.31 -24.79
CA THR A 2 2.89 43.83 -25.03
C THR A 2 2.25 43.54 -23.68
N GLN A 3 1.37 44.42 -23.21
CA GLN A 3 0.50 44.14 -22.07
C GLN A 3 -0.46 43.02 -22.49
N THR A 4 -0.24 41.82 -21.96
CA THR A 4 -1.23 40.75 -22.00
C THR A 4 -2.42 41.18 -21.15
N ASN A 5 -3.52 41.58 -21.79
CA ASN A 5 -4.81 41.71 -21.11
C ASN A 5 -5.08 40.40 -20.34
N PRO A 6 -5.37 40.43 -19.03
CA PRO A 6 -5.77 39.22 -18.32
C PRO A 6 -7.07 38.71 -18.94
N SER A 7 -6.98 37.61 -19.69
CA SER A 7 -8.11 36.94 -20.31
C SER A 7 -9.03 36.42 -19.19
N PHE A 8 -10.27 36.88 -19.15
CA PHE A 8 -11.29 36.35 -18.24
C PHE A 8 -11.47 34.85 -18.46
N ASN A 9 -11.23 34.03 -17.43
CA ASN A 9 -11.49 32.60 -17.49
C ASN A 9 -12.61 32.24 -16.50
N PRO A 10 -13.83 31.93 -16.99
CA PRO A 10 -14.95 31.56 -16.12
C PRO A 10 -14.78 30.18 -15.48
N SER A 11 -13.84 29.36 -15.95
CA SER A 11 -13.58 28.03 -15.41
C SER A 11 -12.66 28.11 -14.19
N PRO A 12 -12.90 27.29 -13.15
CA PRO A 12 -11.94 27.15 -12.05
C PRO A 12 -10.55 26.79 -12.54
N ARG A 13 -9.54 27.40 -11.94
CA ARG A 13 -8.13 27.12 -12.16
C ARG A 13 -7.46 26.70 -10.87
N TYR A 14 -6.64 25.67 -10.97
CA TYR A 14 -5.83 25.22 -9.86
C TYR A 14 -4.51 26.01 -9.79
N LYS A 15 -4.12 26.42 -8.59
CA LYS A 15 -2.80 26.98 -8.30
C LYS A 15 -2.14 26.10 -7.25
N SER A 16 -1.03 25.46 -7.62
CA SER A 16 -0.31 24.55 -6.73
C SER A 16 0.00 25.20 -5.37
N LYS A 17 -0.21 24.43 -4.30
CA LYS A 17 -0.10 24.79 -2.87
C LYS A 17 -1.00 25.94 -2.40
N LYS A 18 -1.84 26.50 -3.28
CA LYS A 18 -2.73 27.63 -2.96
C LYS A 18 -4.19 27.24 -3.02
N GLY A 19 -4.58 26.46 -4.02
CA GLY A 19 -5.95 25.97 -4.17
C GLY A 19 -6.62 26.36 -5.47
N TRP A 20 -7.94 26.32 -5.46
CA TRP A 20 -8.79 26.56 -6.61
C TRP A 20 -9.34 27.98 -6.61
N TYR A 21 -9.25 28.62 -7.77
CA TYR A 21 -9.70 29.99 -7.98
C TYR A 21 -10.60 30.10 -9.20
N LYS A 22 -11.54 31.04 -9.19
CA LYS A 22 -12.42 31.33 -10.33
C LYS A 22 -12.54 32.83 -10.54
N ASP A 23 -12.51 33.28 -11.79
CA ASP A 23 -12.73 34.68 -12.12
C ASP A 23 -14.22 35.04 -12.07
N LYS A 24 -14.52 36.18 -11.47
CA LYS A 24 -15.83 36.83 -11.57
C LYS A 24 -15.80 37.93 -12.61
N PRO A 25 -16.90 38.09 -13.37
CA PRO A 25 -17.01 39.20 -14.30
C PRO A 25 -16.90 40.53 -13.54
N PRO A 26 -16.30 41.56 -14.16
CA PRO A 26 -16.22 42.90 -13.60
C PRO A 26 -17.61 43.47 -13.35
N LYS A 27 -17.77 44.22 -12.25
CA LYS A 27 -19.05 44.86 -11.90
C LYS A 27 -19.39 46.04 -12.82
N GLU A 28 -18.40 46.60 -13.50
CA GLU A 28 -18.52 47.77 -14.38
C GLU A 28 -18.03 47.42 -15.80
N LYS A 29 -18.65 48.03 -16.82
CA LYS A 29 -18.21 47.86 -18.23
C LYS A 29 -16.78 48.36 -18.39
N GLY A 30 -15.85 47.47 -18.72
CA GLY A 30 -14.42 47.76 -18.89
C GLY A 30 -13.56 47.53 -17.63
N GLY A 31 -14.15 47.10 -16.51
CA GLY A 31 -13.40 46.74 -15.31
C GLY A 31 -12.60 45.44 -15.46
N MET A 32 -11.64 45.20 -14.55
CA MET A 32 -10.90 43.95 -14.51
C MET A 32 -11.69 42.84 -13.80
N PRO A 33 -11.59 41.57 -14.24
CA PRO A 33 -12.18 40.45 -13.53
C PRO A 33 -11.58 40.31 -12.13
N THR A 34 -12.40 39.88 -11.17
CA THR A 34 -11.94 39.64 -9.79
C THR A 34 -11.80 38.15 -9.55
N GLU A 35 -10.61 37.71 -9.18
CA GLU A 35 -10.38 36.32 -8.79
C GLU A 35 -10.93 36.04 -7.39
N VAL A 36 -11.58 34.89 -7.22
CA VAL A 36 -12.11 34.44 -5.94
C VAL A 36 -11.62 33.03 -5.66
N GLU A 37 -11.15 32.79 -4.43
CA GLU A 37 -10.83 31.45 -3.95
C GLU A 37 -12.12 30.64 -3.72
N ILE A 38 -12.18 29.47 -4.33
CA ILE A 38 -13.33 28.57 -4.26
C ILE A 38 -13.04 27.31 -3.44
N ALA A 39 -11.77 26.95 -3.27
CA ALA A 39 -11.30 25.93 -2.34
C ALA A 39 -9.81 26.09 -2.09
N GLY A 40 -9.33 25.51 -0.98
CA GLY A 40 -7.90 25.29 -0.76
C GLY A 40 -7.33 24.23 -1.71
N PRO A 41 -6.10 23.76 -1.47
CA PRO A 41 -5.48 22.73 -2.30
C PRO A 41 -6.25 21.41 -2.19
N ILE A 42 -6.82 20.98 -3.33
CA ILE A 42 -7.49 19.69 -3.51
C ILE A 42 -7.06 19.18 -4.88
N VAL A 43 -6.28 18.11 -4.91
CA VAL A 43 -5.78 17.48 -6.13
C VAL A 43 -6.27 16.04 -6.17
N ILE A 44 -6.74 15.62 -7.34
CA ILE A 44 -6.95 14.21 -7.62
C ILE A 44 -5.62 13.70 -8.14
N GLU A 45 -4.93 12.92 -7.32
CA GLU A 45 -3.59 12.40 -7.63
C GLU A 45 -3.69 11.14 -8.47
N ASN A 46 -4.63 10.26 -8.13
CA ASN A 46 -4.80 8.99 -8.81
C ASN A 46 -6.27 8.53 -8.79
N LYS A 47 -6.61 7.57 -9.66
CA LYS A 47 -7.91 6.88 -9.66
C LYS A 47 -7.74 5.39 -9.97
N PHE A 48 -8.56 4.55 -9.37
CA PHE A 48 -8.51 3.10 -9.58
C PHE A 48 -9.88 2.46 -9.36
N ILE A 49 -10.06 1.24 -9.84
CA ILE A 49 -11.25 0.44 -9.55
C ILE A 49 -10.95 -0.46 -8.35
N ASP A 50 -11.76 -0.34 -7.30
CA ASP A 50 -11.71 -1.25 -6.16
C ASP A 50 -12.28 -2.62 -6.58
N PRO A 51 -11.49 -3.71 -6.54
CA PRO A 51 -11.93 -5.03 -6.99
C PRO A 51 -13.02 -5.62 -6.08
N LYS A 52 -13.08 -5.25 -4.80
CA LYS A 52 -14.08 -5.76 -3.85
C LYS A 52 -15.46 -5.19 -4.10
N THR A 53 -15.52 -3.90 -4.41
CA THR A 53 -16.80 -3.18 -4.59
C THR A 53 -17.15 -2.96 -6.06
N ASN A 54 -16.21 -3.17 -6.98
CA ASN A 54 -16.30 -2.79 -8.38
C ASN A 54 -16.71 -1.32 -8.58
N THR A 55 -16.25 -0.45 -7.68
CA THR A 55 -16.49 1.00 -7.75
C THR A 55 -15.18 1.73 -7.95
N GLU A 56 -15.24 2.84 -8.67
CA GLU A 56 -14.06 3.68 -8.84
C GLU A 56 -13.80 4.52 -7.58
N LYS A 57 -12.55 4.49 -7.12
CA LYS A 57 -12.03 5.33 -6.05
C LYS A 57 -11.00 6.32 -6.59
N VAL A 58 -10.85 7.42 -5.87
CA VAL A 58 -9.86 8.48 -6.13
C VAL A 58 -8.97 8.68 -4.92
N ILE A 59 -7.69 8.95 -5.19
CA ILE A 59 -6.73 9.43 -4.20
C ILE A 59 -6.75 10.96 -4.25
N ILE A 60 -7.07 11.58 -3.11
CA ILE A 60 -7.21 13.03 -2.97
C ILE A 60 -6.15 13.55 -2.00
N THR A 61 -5.38 14.54 -2.43
CA THR A 61 -4.31 15.16 -1.64
C THR A 61 -4.43 16.69 -1.57
N ASP A 62 -3.79 17.27 -0.56
CA ASP A 62 -3.54 18.71 -0.43
C ASP A 62 -2.18 19.17 -1.00
N GLU A 63 -1.45 18.29 -1.69
CA GLU A 63 -0.06 18.49 -2.16
C GLU A 63 0.98 18.67 -1.04
N ASP A 64 0.63 18.34 0.22
CA ASP A 64 1.54 18.36 1.35
C ASP A 64 1.60 16.98 2.05
N GLN A 65 0.87 16.76 3.14
CA GLN A 65 0.94 15.50 3.91
C GLN A 65 -0.37 14.72 3.92
N LYS A 66 -1.48 15.32 3.50
CA LYS A 66 -2.77 14.65 3.55
C LYS A 66 -3.00 13.89 2.26
N GLU A 67 -3.28 12.61 2.42
CA GLU A 67 -3.79 11.74 1.37
C GLU A 67 -5.02 11.01 1.93
N ILE A 68 -6.10 10.99 1.16
CA ILE A 68 -7.30 10.21 1.48
C ILE A 68 -7.75 9.44 0.25
N VAL A 69 -8.39 8.29 0.51
CA VAL A 69 -8.99 7.45 -0.53
C VAL A 69 -10.50 7.46 -0.34
N GLU A 70 -11.23 7.86 -1.38
CA GLU A 70 -12.70 7.96 -1.35
C GLU A 70 -13.33 7.41 -2.64
N SER A 71 -14.59 6.97 -2.56
CA SER A 71 -15.38 6.65 -3.75
C SER A 71 -15.52 7.89 -4.63
N SER A 72 -15.46 7.72 -5.96
CA SER A 72 -15.44 8.85 -6.92
C SER A 72 -16.70 9.73 -6.88
N ASP A 73 -17.80 9.22 -6.31
CA ASP A 73 -19.00 10.01 -6.08
C ASP A 73 -18.84 11.12 -5.04
N ILE A 74 -17.72 11.14 -4.29
CA ILE A 74 -17.29 12.27 -3.46
C ILE A 74 -17.16 13.57 -4.26
N LEU A 75 -16.88 13.49 -5.57
CA LEU A 75 -16.74 14.64 -6.47
C LEU A 75 -18.08 15.25 -6.92
N THR A 76 -19.21 14.66 -6.50
CA THR A 76 -20.54 15.19 -6.77
C THR A 76 -20.80 16.44 -5.93
N THR A 77 -21.65 17.35 -6.42
CA THR A 77 -21.99 18.58 -5.69
C THR A 77 -22.58 18.30 -4.29
N GLN A 78 -23.25 17.16 -4.12
CA GLN A 78 -23.84 16.79 -2.84
C GLN A 78 -22.80 16.31 -1.82
N LYS A 79 -21.81 15.52 -2.25
CA LYS A 79 -20.84 14.88 -1.35
C LYS A 79 -19.55 15.69 -1.18
N LEU A 80 -19.21 16.55 -2.14
CA LEU A 80 -17.95 17.30 -2.14
C LEU A 80 -17.71 18.12 -0.85
N PRO A 81 -18.71 18.79 -0.23
CA PRO A 81 -18.50 19.49 1.04
C PRO A 81 -18.07 18.57 2.19
N SER A 82 -18.34 17.26 2.11
CA SER A 82 -17.92 16.32 3.15
C SER A 82 -16.40 16.16 3.22
N LEU A 83 -15.63 16.59 2.21
CA LEU A 83 -14.17 16.69 2.30
C LEU A 83 -13.70 17.63 3.42
N MET A 84 -14.53 18.57 3.87
CA MET A 84 -14.22 19.41 5.05
C MET A 84 -14.05 18.59 6.33
N LYS A 85 -14.68 17.41 6.44
CA LYS A 85 -14.47 16.50 7.58
C LYS A 85 -13.03 15.98 7.64
N TYR A 86 -12.36 15.95 6.49
CA TYR A 86 -10.94 15.66 6.35
C TYR A 86 -10.10 16.94 6.32
N GLY A 87 -10.62 18.10 6.72
CA GLY A 87 -9.84 19.34 6.83
C GLY A 87 -9.54 20.07 5.52
N PHE A 88 -10.10 19.64 4.38
CA PHE A 88 -10.05 20.44 3.15
C PHE A 88 -10.92 21.68 3.28
N SER A 89 -10.49 22.81 2.71
CA SER A 89 -11.27 24.05 2.70
C SER A 89 -12.06 24.19 1.41
N ILE A 90 -13.39 24.33 1.49
CA ILE A 90 -14.28 24.44 0.32
C ILE A 90 -15.26 25.59 0.52
N ASN A 91 -15.42 26.43 -0.51
CA ASN A 91 -16.47 27.44 -0.56
C ASN A 91 -17.74 26.84 -1.19
N GLU A 92 -18.72 26.51 -0.36
CA GLU A 92 -19.94 25.80 -0.77
C GLU A 92 -20.76 26.53 -1.86
N LYS A 93 -20.55 27.85 -2.02
CA LYS A 93 -21.19 28.61 -3.10
C LYS A 93 -20.78 28.13 -4.51
N TYR A 94 -19.59 27.54 -4.64
CA TYR A 94 -19.01 27.13 -5.92
C TYR A 94 -18.85 25.62 -6.07
N THR A 95 -19.51 24.82 -5.23
CA THR A 95 -19.37 23.35 -5.24
C THR A 95 -19.67 22.72 -6.60
N LYS A 96 -20.59 23.30 -7.39
CA LYS A 96 -20.87 22.85 -8.77
C LYS A 96 -19.66 23.03 -9.68
N ASP A 97 -19.06 24.22 -9.65
CA ASP A 97 -17.90 24.56 -10.47
C ASP A 97 -16.68 23.73 -10.05
N LEU A 98 -16.42 23.66 -8.73
CA LEU A 98 -15.32 22.90 -8.17
C LEU A 98 -15.45 21.41 -8.46
N GLY A 99 -16.64 20.82 -8.23
CA GLY A 99 -16.89 19.41 -8.50
C GLY A 99 -16.69 19.05 -9.98
N TYR A 100 -17.14 19.92 -10.88
CA TYR A 100 -16.87 19.74 -12.31
C TYR A 100 -15.38 19.81 -12.63
N ALA A 101 -14.66 20.79 -12.07
CA ALA A 101 -13.22 20.93 -12.30
C ALA A 101 -12.41 19.74 -11.79
N LEU A 102 -12.74 19.21 -10.61
CA LEU A 102 -12.11 18.01 -10.05
C LEU A 102 -12.43 16.75 -10.88
N GLN A 103 -13.66 16.64 -11.42
CA GLN A 103 -13.99 15.58 -12.37
C GLN A 103 -13.19 15.67 -13.67
N GLN A 104 -12.96 16.88 -14.19
CA GLN A 104 -12.10 17.08 -15.37
C GLN A 104 -10.65 16.67 -15.07
N MET A 105 -10.11 17.04 -13.90
CA MET A 105 -8.79 16.61 -13.44
C MET A 105 -8.70 15.08 -13.36
N ARG A 106 -9.67 14.43 -12.69
CA ARG A 106 -9.79 12.96 -12.65
C ARG A 106 -9.87 12.33 -14.04
N ASN A 107 -10.59 12.93 -14.99
CA ASN A 107 -10.75 12.39 -16.34
C ASN A 107 -9.44 12.36 -17.14
N GLN A 108 -8.49 13.24 -16.82
CA GLN A 108 -7.18 13.29 -17.47
C GLN A 108 -6.20 12.22 -16.96
N LEU A 109 -6.45 11.66 -15.77
CA LEU A 109 -5.62 10.60 -15.20
C LEU A 109 -5.90 9.26 -15.90
N PRO A 110 -4.89 8.39 -16.07
CA PRO A 110 -5.12 7.00 -16.41
C PRO A 110 -5.81 6.26 -15.25
N ILE A 111 -6.46 5.12 -15.54
CA ILE A 111 -6.96 4.24 -14.47
C ILE A 111 -5.78 3.41 -13.97
N SER A 112 -5.49 3.52 -12.68
CA SER A 112 -4.51 2.71 -11.97
C SER A 112 -5.14 1.41 -11.47
N TYR A 113 -4.29 0.43 -11.19
CA TYR A 113 -4.69 -0.90 -10.74
C TYR A 113 -4.34 -1.06 -9.27
N LEU A 114 -5.33 -1.45 -8.46
CA LEU A 114 -5.13 -1.82 -7.07
C LEU A 114 -4.79 -3.30 -6.98
N TYR A 115 -3.63 -3.60 -6.39
CA TYR A 115 -3.18 -4.95 -6.11
C TYR A 115 -3.16 -5.17 -4.59
N GLU A 116 -3.86 -6.20 -4.13
CA GLU A 116 -3.88 -6.54 -2.71
C GLU A 116 -2.73 -7.52 -2.39
N GLY A 117 -1.86 -7.15 -1.46
CA GLY A 117 -0.82 -8.04 -0.95
C GLY A 117 0.60 -7.48 -0.91
N VAL A 118 1.51 -8.35 -0.49
CA VAL A 118 2.94 -8.07 -0.33
C VAL A 118 3.82 -9.16 -0.91
N GLY A 119 5.09 -8.83 -1.12
CA GLY A 119 6.04 -9.69 -1.81
C GLY A 119 5.87 -9.57 -3.31
N ILE A 120 5.89 -10.68 -4.03
CA ILE A 120 5.82 -10.67 -5.49
C ILE A 120 4.36 -10.78 -5.92
N LEU A 121 3.87 -9.74 -6.59
CA LEU A 121 2.51 -9.68 -7.10
C LEU A 121 2.52 -9.83 -8.61
N GLU A 122 1.72 -10.77 -9.10
CA GLU A 122 1.45 -10.91 -10.53
C GLU A 122 0.52 -9.81 -11.00
N THR A 123 0.89 -9.15 -12.08
CA THR A 123 0.02 -8.21 -12.77
C THR A 123 -0.10 -8.57 -14.25
N PRO A 124 -1.16 -8.12 -14.94
CA PRO A 124 -1.27 -8.28 -16.40
C PRO A 124 -0.10 -7.64 -17.19
N PHE A 125 0.65 -6.74 -16.56
CA PHE A 125 1.73 -5.98 -17.19
C PHE A 125 3.13 -6.48 -16.79
N GLY A 126 3.21 -7.53 -15.97
CA GLY A 126 4.46 -8.07 -15.43
C GLY A 126 4.49 -8.01 -13.91
N PRO A 127 5.42 -8.73 -13.26
CA PRO A 127 5.47 -8.79 -11.80
C PRO A 127 5.95 -7.46 -11.20
N ILE A 128 5.47 -7.19 -9.99
CA ILE A 128 5.95 -6.10 -9.11
C ILE A 128 6.31 -6.66 -7.74
N VAL A 129 7.15 -5.93 -7.00
CA VAL A 129 7.50 -6.26 -5.62
C VAL A 129 6.88 -5.23 -4.69
N SER A 130 5.89 -5.63 -3.91
CA SER A 130 5.17 -4.81 -2.93
C SER A 130 5.76 -5.00 -1.53
N LEU A 131 6.44 -3.96 -1.01
CA LEU A 131 7.02 -3.92 0.34
C LEU A 131 6.45 -2.70 1.11
N SER A 132 7.30 -1.93 1.80
CA SER A 132 6.94 -0.57 2.23
C SER A 132 6.81 0.40 1.05
N GLU A 133 7.52 0.08 -0.04
CA GLU A 133 7.47 0.76 -1.32
C GLU A 133 7.19 -0.26 -2.41
N ILE A 134 6.76 0.21 -3.57
CA ILE A 134 6.52 -0.62 -4.74
C ILE A 134 7.74 -0.57 -5.65
N TYR A 135 8.33 -1.71 -5.94
CA TYR A 135 9.40 -1.85 -6.92
C TYR A 135 8.86 -2.51 -8.19
N THR A 136 8.91 -1.77 -9.29
CA THR A 136 8.44 -2.24 -10.59
C THR A 136 9.55 -2.91 -11.38
N THR A 137 9.15 -3.80 -12.29
CA THR A 137 10.07 -4.40 -13.26
C THR A 137 10.05 -3.61 -14.56
N LYS A 138 11.13 -3.72 -15.35
CA LYS A 138 11.18 -3.14 -16.71
C LYS A 138 10.02 -3.63 -17.58
N GLU A 139 9.53 -4.84 -17.34
CA GLU A 139 8.37 -5.36 -18.07
C GLU A 139 7.11 -4.57 -17.72
N PHE A 140 6.86 -4.38 -16.41
CA PHE A 140 5.77 -3.55 -15.91
C PHE A 140 5.86 -2.12 -16.42
N ASP A 141 7.02 -1.46 -16.28
CA ASP A 141 7.20 -0.06 -16.69
C ASP A 141 6.95 0.16 -18.20
N ASN A 142 7.25 -0.84 -19.03
CA ASN A 142 7.06 -0.74 -20.48
C ASN A 142 5.62 -1.04 -20.93
N LYS A 143 4.85 -1.82 -20.14
CA LYS A 143 3.52 -2.33 -20.53
C LYS A 143 2.38 -1.67 -19.77
N SER A 144 2.61 -1.23 -18.54
CA SER A 144 1.57 -0.68 -17.68
C SER A 144 1.16 0.71 -18.15
N PRO A 145 -0.15 1.00 -18.24
CA PRO A 145 -0.64 2.33 -18.62
C PRO A 145 -0.57 3.35 -17.47
N SER A 146 -0.23 2.91 -16.26
CA SER A 146 -0.31 3.69 -15.02
C SER A 146 0.55 3.06 -13.91
N ASP A 147 0.75 3.81 -12.84
CA ASP A 147 1.42 3.31 -11.64
C ASP A 147 0.58 2.27 -10.91
N ALA A 148 1.25 1.32 -10.25
CA ALA A 148 0.60 0.34 -9.38
C ALA A 148 0.25 0.98 -8.03
N ILE A 149 -0.90 0.60 -7.48
CA ILE A 149 -1.28 0.90 -6.10
C ILE A 149 -1.34 -0.43 -5.36
N CYS A 150 -0.72 -0.51 -4.19
CA CYS A 150 -0.74 -1.71 -3.36
C CYS A 150 -1.39 -1.43 -2.01
N ASP A 151 -2.26 -2.35 -1.58
CA ASP A 151 -2.79 -2.36 -0.22
C ASP A 151 -2.05 -3.42 0.59
N ASN A 152 -1.41 -2.99 1.68
CA ASN A 152 -0.53 -3.80 2.52
C ASN A 152 -1.07 -3.87 3.95
N ALA A 153 -1.22 -5.09 4.46
CA ALA A 153 -1.70 -5.36 5.82
C ALA A 153 -0.61 -5.40 6.91
N TYR A 154 0.66 -5.16 6.56
CA TYR A 154 1.83 -5.29 7.44
C TYR A 154 2.60 -3.98 7.61
N ASP A 155 3.10 -3.76 8.84
CA ASP A 155 4.06 -2.70 9.17
C ASP A 155 5.46 -3.06 8.65
N LEU A 156 5.69 -2.80 7.36
CA LEU A 156 6.97 -2.95 6.68
C LEU A 156 7.81 -1.67 6.69
N THR A 157 7.30 -0.59 7.28
CA THR A 157 7.95 0.72 7.26
C THR A 157 9.33 0.63 7.92
N PRO A 158 10.42 1.06 7.26
CA PRO A 158 11.75 1.03 7.84
C PRO A 158 11.81 1.81 9.17
N LYS A 159 12.40 1.19 10.20
CA LYS A 159 12.62 1.80 11.52
C LYS A 159 14.09 1.71 11.90
N GLY A 160 14.67 2.84 12.32
CA GLY A 160 16.10 2.93 12.61
C GLY A 160 16.93 3.14 11.34
N THR A 161 18.13 2.57 11.28
CA THR A 161 19.04 2.70 10.13
C THR A 161 19.61 1.34 9.74
N PHE A 162 19.88 1.17 8.45
CA PHE A 162 20.57 -0.01 7.93
C PHE A 162 21.93 -0.22 8.62
N ASP A 163 22.70 0.85 8.81
CA ASP A 163 24.02 0.77 9.46
C ASP A 163 23.94 0.19 10.88
N ASN A 164 22.91 0.55 11.66
CA ASN A 164 22.73 -0.01 12.99
C ASN A 164 22.40 -1.50 12.93
N TRP A 165 21.50 -1.91 12.04
CA TRP A 165 21.18 -3.32 11.83
C TRP A 165 22.39 -4.12 11.35
N PHE A 166 23.15 -3.58 10.38
CA PHE A 166 24.33 -4.21 9.84
C PHE A 166 25.47 -4.31 10.86
N ASN A 167 25.65 -3.29 11.70
CA ASN A 167 26.59 -3.35 12.83
C ASN A 167 26.20 -4.43 13.85
N MET A 168 24.90 -4.59 14.15
CA MET A 168 24.41 -5.70 14.97
C MET A 168 24.71 -7.05 14.30
N TYR A 169 24.46 -7.16 13.00
CA TYR A 169 24.80 -8.38 12.24
C TYR A 169 26.29 -8.72 12.34
N LEU A 170 27.18 -7.75 12.13
CA LEU A 170 28.63 -7.98 12.18
C LEU A 170 29.14 -8.36 13.58
N LYS A 171 28.53 -7.85 14.64
CA LYS A 171 28.97 -8.07 16.03
C LYS A 171 28.37 -9.33 16.65
N GLU A 172 27.08 -9.56 16.43
CA GLU A 172 26.30 -10.56 17.19
C GLU A 172 25.89 -11.78 16.34
N VAL A 173 25.81 -11.63 15.01
CA VAL A 173 25.30 -12.68 14.11
C VAL A 173 26.44 -13.37 13.37
N LYS A 174 27.36 -12.59 12.80
CA LYS A 174 28.45 -13.09 11.96
C LYS A 174 29.31 -14.11 12.72
N GLY A 175 29.52 -15.27 12.11
CA GLY A 175 30.26 -16.39 12.71
C GLY A 175 29.39 -17.34 13.53
N SER A 176 28.11 -17.03 13.75
CA SER A 176 27.12 -17.95 14.33
C SER A 176 26.24 -18.54 13.23
N LEU A 177 26.50 -19.79 12.87
CA LEU A 177 25.78 -20.50 11.80
C LEU A 177 24.26 -20.42 11.94
N LEU A 178 23.73 -20.60 13.15
CA LEU A 178 22.28 -20.61 13.38
C LEU A 178 21.65 -19.22 13.23
N LEU A 179 22.36 -18.15 13.64
CA LEU A 179 21.86 -16.79 13.50
C LEU A 179 21.99 -16.28 12.05
N GLU A 180 23.07 -16.65 11.36
CA GLU A 180 23.22 -16.39 9.93
C GLU A 180 22.09 -17.10 9.15
N LEU A 181 21.80 -18.34 9.49
CA LEU A 181 20.71 -19.10 8.89
C LEU A 181 19.34 -18.46 9.15
N ALA A 182 19.11 -17.87 10.33
CA ALA A 182 17.87 -17.16 10.61
C ALA A 182 17.66 -15.96 9.67
N VAL A 183 18.71 -15.18 9.39
CA VAL A 183 18.65 -14.09 8.40
C VAL A 183 18.38 -14.62 7.00
N VAL A 184 19.04 -15.72 6.62
CA VAL A 184 18.82 -16.38 5.32
C VAL A 184 17.38 -16.85 5.19
N PHE A 185 16.79 -17.45 6.23
CA PHE A 185 15.39 -17.87 6.22
C PHE A 185 14.43 -16.70 6.00
N GLY A 186 14.67 -15.54 6.63
CA GLY A 186 13.90 -14.34 6.40
C GLY A 186 13.89 -13.90 4.93
N ILE A 187 15.07 -13.76 4.34
CA ILE A 187 15.24 -13.31 2.94
C ILE A 187 14.75 -14.39 1.96
N SER A 188 14.86 -15.67 2.33
CA SER A 188 14.46 -16.78 1.47
C SER A 188 12.97 -16.79 1.14
N ALA A 189 12.11 -16.13 1.94
CA ALA A 189 10.68 -16.02 1.65
C ALA A 189 10.44 -15.34 0.30
N LEU A 190 11.07 -14.17 0.08
CA LEU A 190 10.93 -13.43 -1.18
C LEU A 190 11.60 -14.17 -2.35
N VAL A 191 12.78 -14.75 -2.10
CA VAL A 191 13.52 -15.51 -3.12
C VAL A 191 12.75 -16.76 -3.57
N THR A 192 12.14 -17.49 -2.63
CA THR A 192 11.34 -18.68 -2.95
C THR A 192 10.11 -18.29 -3.76
N SER A 193 9.43 -17.21 -3.37
CA SER A 193 8.31 -16.68 -4.14
C SER A 193 8.74 -16.27 -5.56
N PHE A 194 9.93 -15.67 -5.70
CA PHE A 194 10.50 -15.31 -7.00
C PHE A 194 10.77 -16.53 -7.88
N LEU A 195 11.37 -17.58 -7.31
CA LEU A 195 11.62 -18.82 -8.02
C LEU A 195 10.32 -19.51 -8.45
N LYS A 196 9.31 -19.49 -7.59
CA LYS A 196 7.96 -19.97 -7.94
C LYS A 196 7.37 -19.16 -9.10
N HIS A 197 7.46 -17.83 -9.05
CA HIS A 197 7.03 -16.97 -10.15
C HIS A 197 7.74 -17.31 -11.47
N LYS A 198 9.03 -17.64 -11.41
CA LYS A 198 9.80 -18.09 -12.59
C LYS A 198 9.55 -19.54 -12.99
N HIS A 199 8.62 -20.24 -12.32
CA HIS A 199 8.35 -21.67 -12.52
C HIS A 199 9.58 -22.57 -12.31
N GLU A 200 10.58 -22.09 -11.56
CA GLU A 200 11.79 -22.85 -11.19
C GLU A 200 11.53 -23.78 -9.99
N THR A 201 10.48 -23.48 -9.21
CA THR A 201 10.03 -24.29 -8.06
C THR A 201 8.52 -24.39 -8.01
N GLU A 202 7.99 -25.56 -7.65
CA GLU A 202 6.53 -25.76 -7.51
C GLU A 202 5.99 -25.30 -6.14
N PHE A 203 6.82 -25.30 -5.10
CA PHE A 203 6.43 -24.88 -3.77
C PHE A 203 6.51 -23.34 -3.62
N ALA A 204 5.60 -22.76 -2.84
CA ALA A 204 5.47 -21.31 -2.67
C ALA A 204 6.23 -20.75 -1.47
N GLY A 205 6.71 -21.62 -0.61
CA GLY A 205 7.33 -21.24 0.66
C GLY A 205 7.75 -22.46 1.45
N ILE A 206 8.47 -22.20 2.53
CA ILE A 206 9.00 -23.23 3.43
C ILE A 206 8.62 -22.82 4.85
N ILE A 207 8.14 -23.79 5.64
CA ILE A 207 7.90 -23.59 7.08
C ILE A 207 9.17 -23.99 7.83
N PHE A 208 9.72 -23.05 8.60
CA PHE A 208 10.84 -23.30 9.50
C PHE A 208 10.32 -23.44 10.94
N SER A 209 10.80 -24.45 11.65
CA SER A 209 10.45 -24.67 13.06
C SER A 209 11.70 -24.57 13.93
N PHE A 210 11.74 -23.55 14.80
CA PHE A 210 12.81 -23.41 15.79
C PHE A 210 12.37 -24.16 17.05
N THR A 211 12.97 -25.33 17.27
CA THR A 211 12.67 -26.18 18.43
C THR A 211 13.86 -26.26 19.36
N GLY A 212 13.60 -26.47 20.65
CA GLY A 212 14.64 -26.53 21.68
C GLY A 212 14.15 -26.06 23.04
N GLN A 213 15.00 -26.22 24.06
CA GLN A 213 14.68 -25.85 25.44
C GLN A 213 14.30 -24.37 25.59
N SER A 214 13.56 -24.03 26.64
CA SER A 214 13.23 -22.63 26.93
C SER A 214 14.50 -21.80 27.10
N SER A 215 14.44 -20.51 26.74
CA SER A 215 15.53 -19.54 26.89
C SER A 215 16.81 -19.82 26.08
N THR A 216 16.73 -20.59 25.00
CA THR A 216 17.87 -20.84 24.08
C THR A 216 17.96 -19.86 22.90
N GLY A 217 17.25 -18.72 22.95
CA GLY A 217 17.32 -17.69 21.90
C GLY A 217 16.43 -17.92 20.68
N LYS A 218 15.49 -18.88 20.71
CA LYS A 218 14.58 -19.20 19.58
C LYS A 218 13.78 -17.98 19.11
N SER A 219 13.06 -17.33 20.02
CA SER A 219 12.25 -16.14 19.70
C SER A 219 13.13 -14.97 19.26
N THR A 220 14.36 -14.86 19.78
CA THR A 220 15.35 -13.86 19.34
C THR A 220 15.80 -14.11 17.90
N ALA A 221 16.15 -15.34 17.55
CA ALA A 221 16.51 -15.72 16.19
C ALA A 221 15.33 -15.53 15.22
N ALA A 222 14.11 -15.82 15.66
CA ALA A 222 12.91 -15.60 14.86
C ALA A 222 12.66 -14.10 14.61
N SER A 223 12.86 -13.26 15.63
CA SER A 223 12.77 -11.79 15.52
C SER A 223 13.84 -11.25 14.57
N LEU A 224 15.07 -11.77 14.65
CA LEU A 224 16.13 -11.47 13.69
C LEU A 224 15.73 -11.84 12.25
N ALA A 225 15.13 -13.01 12.04
CA ALA A 225 14.70 -13.46 10.72
C ALA A 225 13.70 -12.51 10.06
N VAL A 226 12.71 -11.99 10.81
CA VAL A 226 11.70 -11.07 10.24
C VAL A 226 12.14 -9.61 10.19
N SER A 227 13.18 -9.23 10.94
CA SER A 227 13.73 -7.86 10.93
C SER A 227 14.27 -7.41 9.57
N VAL A 228 14.49 -8.35 8.65
CA VAL A 228 14.92 -8.07 7.26
C VAL A 228 13.82 -7.43 6.40
N ALA A 229 12.56 -7.53 6.82
CA ALA A 229 11.40 -7.14 6.01
C ALA A 229 10.50 -6.08 6.68
N GLY A 230 10.46 -6.03 8.01
CA GLY A 230 9.55 -5.14 8.71
C GLY A 230 9.65 -5.26 10.22
N ASN A 231 8.60 -4.80 10.92
CA ASN A 231 8.58 -4.71 12.37
C ASN A 231 8.67 -6.10 13.04
N PRO A 232 9.77 -6.41 13.77
CA PRO A 232 10.02 -7.73 14.33
C PRO A 232 9.51 -7.87 15.79
N THR A 233 8.79 -6.86 16.28
CA THR A 233 8.25 -6.82 17.65
C THR A 233 6.84 -7.40 17.72
N LYS A 234 6.41 -7.82 18.91
CA LYS A 234 5.04 -8.31 19.13
C LYS A 234 4.05 -7.15 19.02
N GLY A 235 3.07 -7.27 18.11
CA GLY A 235 2.01 -6.28 18.00
C GLY A 235 1.02 -6.57 16.86
N ASN A 236 0.05 -5.68 16.70
CA ASN A 236 -0.86 -5.71 15.56
C ASN A 236 -0.10 -5.35 14.29
N GLU A 237 -0.46 -5.99 13.16
CA GLU A 237 0.17 -5.78 11.84
C GLU A 237 1.70 -5.99 11.76
N THR A 238 2.32 -6.54 12.81
CA THR A 238 3.76 -6.85 12.84
C THR A 238 4.08 -8.21 12.26
N LEU A 239 5.34 -8.45 11.92
CA LEU A 239 5.78 -9.74 11.41
C LEU A 239 5.94 -10.81 12.51
N PHE A 240 5.75 -10.43 13.78
CA PHE A 240 5.95 -11.30 14.93
C PHE A 240 4.66 -11.46 15.73
N ARG A 241 4.02 -12.64 15.60
CA ARG A 241 2.75 -12.96 16.25
C ARG A 241 2.83 -14.19 17.15
N ASN A 242 1.79 -14.39 17.94
CA ASN A 242 1.61 -15.60 18.74
C ASN A 242 0.64 -16.57 18.05
N TRP A 243 0.64 -17.83 18.50
CA TRP A 243 -0.35 -18.82 18.09
C TRP A 243 -1.74 -18.64 18.73
N ASN A 244 -1.90 -17.65 19.60
CA ASN A 244 -3.13 -17.36 20.33
C ASN A 244 -4.16 -16.61 19.47
N ALA A 245 -4.62 -17.26 18.40
CA ALA A 245 -5.66 -16.78 17.51
C ALA A 245 -6.47 -17.96 16.95
N THR A 246 -7.61 -17.66 16.32
CA THR A 246 -8.38 -18.67 15.58
C THR A 246 -7.65 -19.03 14.29
N ARG A 247 -7.87 -20.25 13.78
CA ARG A 247 -7.30 -20.70 12.49
C ARG A 247 -7.61 -19.72 11.36
N ASN A 248 -8.86 -19.28 11.23
CA ASN A 248 -9.26 -18.33 10.17
C ASN A 248 -8.56 -16.98 10.30
N ALA A 249 -8.26 -16.53 11.53
CA ALA A 249 -7.53 -15.29 11.73
C ALA A 249 -6.04 -15.44 11.32
N LEU A 250 -5.43 -16.59 11.57
CA LEU A 250 -4.07 -16.88 11.12
C LEU A 250 -3.99 -17.03 9.59
N GLU A 251 -4.90 -17.78 8.98
CA GLU A 251 -4.98 -17.95 7.52
C GLU A 251 -5.28 -16.62 6.83
N GLY A 252 -6.24 -15.84 7.35
CA GLY A 252 -6.54 -14.51 6.85
C GLY A 252 -5.36 -13.55 6.99
N TYR A 253 -4.57 -13.67 8.07
CA TYR A 253 -3.37 -12.84 8.24
C TYR A 253 -2.26 -13.18 7.26
N LEU A 254 -2.20 -14.41 6.76
CA LEU A 254 -1.22 -14.84 5.76
C LEU A 254 -1.73 -14.71 4.33
N SER A 255 -3.02 -14.43 4.16
CA SER A 255 -3.59 -14.18 2.85
C SER A 255 -2.88 -13.00 2.18
N ASN A 256 -2.72 -13.08 0.86
CA ASN A 256 -2.04 -12.09 0.05
C ASN A 256 -0.58 -11.79 0.46
N ASN A 257 0.10 -12.72 1.13
CA ASN A 257 1.54 -12.65 1.38
C ASN A 257 2.30 -13.62 0.47
N PHE A 258 3.11 -13.04 -0.43
CA PHE A 258 3.88 -13.75 -1.43
C PHE A 258 5.37 -13.40 -1.34
N GLY A 259 5.92 -13.28 -0.13
CA GLY A 259 7.37 -13.08 0.01
C GLY A 259 7.85 -12.45 1.31
N ILE A 260 6.97 -12.17 2.27
CA ILE A 260 7.33 -11.59 3.56
C ILE A 260 7.38 -12.69 4.63
N PRO A 261 8.50 -12.84 5.37
CA PRO A 261 8.59 -13.80 6.46
C PRO A 261 7.70 -13.38 7.63
N ILE A 262 7.01 -14.35 8.24
CA ILE A 262 6.16 -14.15 9.43
C ILE A 262 6.50 -15.20 10.48
N VAL A 263 6.52 -14.77 11.73
CA VAL A 263 6.79 -15.61 12.89
C VAL A 263 5.52 -15.85 13.69
N PHE A 264 5.29 -17.11 14.04
CA PHE A 264 4.34 -17.52 15.05
C PHE A 264 5.06 -18.14 16.24
N ASP A 265 5.10 -17.39 17.34
CA ASP A 265 5.79 -17.73 18.58
C ASP A 265 4.86 -18.44 19.58
N GLU A 266 5.45 -19.28 20.41
CA GLU A 266 4.80 -20.01 21.51
C GLU A 266 3.63 -20.92 21.09
N LEU A 267 3.93 -22.07 20.46
CA LEU A 267 2.92 -23.05 20.06
C LEU A 267 2.09 -23.58 21.25
N SER A 268 2.64 -23.55 22.47
CA SER A 268 1.91 -23.95 23.69
C SER A 268 0.67 -23.07 23.97
N SER A 269 0.63 -21.86 23.39
CA SER A 269 -0.50 -20.93 23.48
C SER A 269 -1.57 -21.13 22.41
N ALA A 270 -1.42 -22.12 21.51
CA ALA A 270 -2.39 -22.41 20.47
C ALA A 270 -3.73 -22.88 21.08
N THR A 271 -4.82 -22.30 20.59
CA THR A 271 -6.18 -22.60 21.07
C THR A 271 -6.85 -23.75 20.31
N PHE A 272 -6.23 -24.23 19.23
CA PHE A 272 -6.76 -25.27 18.35
C PHE A 272 -6.04 -26.61 18.57
N LYS A 273 -6.81 -27.71 18.50
CA LYS A 273 -6.31 -29.08 18.78
C LYS A 273 -5.60 -29.75 17.60
N ASP A 274 -5.92 -29.35 16.36
CA ASP A 274 -5.32 -29.93 15.16
C ASP A 274 -4.32 -28.96 14.51
N THR A 275 -3.04 -29.21 14.76
CA THR A 275 -1.92 -28.48 14.14
C THR A 275 -1.57 -29.03 12.76
N THR A 276 -1.94 -30.27 12.45
CA THR A 276 -1.58 -30.94 11.18
C THR A 276 -2.34 -30.29 10.03
N GLY A 277 -3.66 -30.15 10.18
CA GLY A 277 -4.51 -29.50 9.18
C GLY A 277 -4.13 -28.04 8.92
N LEU A 278 -3.53 -27.36 9.90
CA LEU A 278 -3.05 -25.99 9.76
C LEU A 278 -1.69 -25.93 9.07
N LEU A 279 -0.74 -26.81 9.41
CA LEU A 279 0.55 -26.88 8.71
C LEU A 279 0.37 -27.13 7.21
N TYR A 280 -0.58 -28.00 6.85
CA TYR A 280 -0.96 -28.18 5.46
C TYR A 280 -1.63 -26.94 4.87
N SER A 281 -2.57 -26.27 5.55
CA SER A 281 -3.17 -25.05 4.97
C SER A 281 -2.17 -23.92 4.79
N LEU A 282 -1.18 -23.78 5.67
CA LEU A 282 -0.09 -22.83 5.50
C LEU A 282 0.75 -23.08 4.24
N ILE A 283 0.90 -24.35 3.84
CA ILE A 283 1.54 -24.76 2.57
C ILE A 283 0.56 -24.65 1.38
N ILE A 284 -0.73 -24.90 1.63
CA ILE A 284 -1.81 -25.08 0.63
C ILE A 284 -2.65 -23.81 0.38
N ILE A 285 -2.34 -22.66 1.01
CA ILE A 285 -3.02 -21.37 0.72
C ILE A 285 -2.90 -20.93 -0.77
N LEU A 286 -2.22 -21.70 -1.63
CA LEU A 286 -2.18 -21.52 -3.09
C LEU A 286 -2.92 -22.59 -3.92
N ILE A 287 -3.96 -23.25 -3.40
CA ILE A 287 -4.90 -24.03 -4.24
C ILE A 287 -6.35 -23.58 -4.05
N GLN A 288 -6.77 -22.58 -4.83
CA GLN A 288 -8.14 -22.29 -5.32
C GLN A 288 -7.98 -21.17 -6.38
N SER A 289 -8.40 -21.22 -7.65
CA SER A 289 -9.36 -22.07 -8.36
C SER A 289 -8.91 -22.23 -9.82
N LEU A 290 -8.96 -23.44 -10.35
CA LEU A 290 -9.16 -23.70 -11.79
C LEU A 290 -10.28 -24.73 -11.88
N ASN A 291 -11.52 -24.25 -11.97
CA ASN A 291 -12.61 -25.07 -12.46
C ASN A 291 -12.40 -25.26 -13.95
N ALA A 292 -12.11 -26.50 -14.36
CA ALA A 292 -12.22 -26.92 -15.74
C ALA A 292 -13.60 -27.56 -15.96
N HIS A 293 -14.50 -26.79 -16.56
CA HIS A 293 -15.50 -27.27 -17.50
C HIS A 293 -15.36 -26.47 -18.79
#